data_AF-A0A6L2PTT7-F1
#
_entry.id   AF-A0A6L2PTT7-F1
#
_cell.length_a   1.000
_cell.length_b   1.000
_cell.length_c   1.000
_cell.angle_alpha   90.00
_cell.angle_beta   90.00
_cell.angle_gamma   90.00
#
_symmetry.space_group_name_H-M   'P 1'
#
loop_
_entity.id
_entity.type
_entity.pdbx_description
1 polymer ?
#
loop_
_entity_poly.entity_id
_entity_poly.type
_entity_poly.pdbx_seq_one_letter_code
_entity_poly.pdbx_strand_id
1 'polypeptide(L)'
;MAGMRYTIQQRVYLVQTYFKYESARKGCRKFRCQFPREPVPSRQAIHYLVNKLTTTGSLVDKKPDRERTVLTEEKLDETGTELETLPRIFLL
;
A
#
# COMPACT_ATOMS: atom_id res chain seq x y z
N MET A 1 11.31 -3.30 -3.92
CA MET A 1 10.90 -2.13 -4.73
C MET A 1 10.58 -0.99 -3.80
N ALA A 2 11.22 0.17 -3.94
CA ALA A 2 10.90 1.33 -3.12
C ALA A 2 9.44 1.75 -3.37
N GLY A 3 8.60 1.70 -2.33
CA GLY A 3 7.21 2.12 -2.40
C GLY A 3 7.12 3.57 -2.87
N MET A 4 6.12 3.89 -3.69
CA MET A 4 5.95 5.25 -4.19
C MET A 4 5.67 6.19 -3.00
N ARG A 5 6.38 7.33 -2.93
CA ARG A 5 6.35 8.32 -1.82
C ARG A 5 4.99 8.98 -1.53
N TYR A 6 3.92 8.57 -2.20
CA TYR A 6 2.59 9.14 -2.06
C TYR A 6 1.67 8.21 -1.28
N THR A 7 0.84 8.78 -0.42
CA THR A 7 -0.25 8.06 0.28
C THR A 7 -1.29 7.55 -0.73
N ILE A 8 -2.10 6.56 -0.35
CA ILE A 8 -3.17 6.04 -1.22
C ILE A 8 -4.12 7.18 -1.64
N GLN A 9 -4.48 8.06 -0.72
CA GLN A 9 -5.34 9.22 -1.01
C GLN A 9 -4.74 10.13 -2.09
N GLN A 10 -3.44 10.44 -1.97
CA GLN A 10 -2.73 11.26 -2.95
C GLN A 10 -2.67 10.58 -4.33
N ARG A 11 -2.44 9.25 -4.37
CA ARG A 11 -2.43 8.48 -5.61
C ARG A 11 -3.79 8.48 -6.30
N VAL A 12 -4.87 8.24 -5.55
CA VAL A 12 -6.26 8.28 -6.05
C VAL A 12 -6.55 9.66 -6.64
N TYR A 13 -6.21 10.73 -5.92
CA TYR A 13 -6.41 12.10 -6.40
C TYR A 13 -5.70 12.35 -7.73
N LEU A 14 -4.43 11.93 -7.86
CA LEU A 14 -3.65 12.11 -9.09
C LEU A 14 -4.27 11.40 -10.28
N VAL A 15 -4.69 10.15 -10.08
CA VAL A 15 -5.28 9.33 -11.12
C VAL A 15 -6.65 9.85 -11.54
N GLN A 16 -7.52 10.23 -10.59
CA GLN A 16 -8.80 10.86 -10.89
C GLN A 16 -8.62 12.16 -11.67
N THR A 17 -7.67 13.00 -11.25
CA THR A 17 -7.36 14.25 -11.95
C THR A 17 -6.82 13.98 -13.35
N TYR A 18 -6.00 12.94 -13.53
CA TYR A 18 -5.52 12.55 -14.84
C TYR A 18 -6.67 12.12 -15.75
N PHE A 19 -7.56 11.21 -15.32
CA PHE A 19 -8.69 10.78 -16.14
C PHE A 19 -9.68 11.90 -16.45
N LYS A 20 -9.84 12.87 -15.53
CA LYS A 20 -10.73 14.02 -15.75
C LYS A 20 -10.22 15.00 -16.82
N TYR A 21 -8.90 15.16 -16.94
CA TYR A 21 -8.29 16.21 -17.78
C TYR A 21 -7.35 15.67 -18.86
N GLU A 22 -7.13 14.36 -18.90
CA GLU A 22 -6.17 13.64 -19.74
C GLU A 22 -4.77 14.29 -19.76
N SER A 23 -4.37 14.86 -18.61
CA SER A 23 -3.19 15.71 -18.55
C SER A 23 -2.47 15.59 -17.22
N ALA A 24 -1.29 14.96 -17.27
CA ALA A 24 -0.38 14.91 -16.13
C ALA A 24 0.06 16.31 -15.67
N ARG A 25 0.18 17.29 -16.58
CA ARG A 25 0.49 18.70 -16.21
C ARG A 25 -0.62 19.31 -15.36
N LYS A 26 -1.89 19.06 -15.71
CA LYS A 26 -3.04 19.48 -14.89
C LYS A 26 -3.05 18.75 -13.54
N GLY A 27 -2.75 17.44 -13.55
CA GLY A 27 -2.52 16.64 -12.35
C GLY A 27 -1.52 17.28 -11.39
N CYS A 28 -0.30 17.59 -11.83
CA CYS A 28 0.72 18.24 -11.01
C CYS A 28 0.26 19.59 -10.44
N ARG A 29 -0.38 20.43 -11.26
CA ARG A 29 -0.85 21.77 -10.83
C ARG A 29 -1.93 21.66 -9.76
N LYS A 30 -2.93 20.80 -9.98
CA LYS A 30 -4.02 20.58 -9.03
C LYS A 30 -3.52 19.91 -7.75
N PHE A 31 -2.59 18.97 -7.86
CA PHE A 31 -1.95 18.34 -6.70
C PHE A 31 -1.24 19.36 -5.81
N ARG A 32 -0.49 20.30 -6.39
CA ARG A 32 0.16 21.38 -5.63
C ARG A 32 -0.84 22.24 -4.85
N CYS A 33 -2.00 22.52 -5.43
CA CYS A 33 -3.05 23.30 -4.75
C CYS A 33 -3.70 22.50 -3.62
N GLN A 34 -3.94 21.20 -3.84
CA GLN A 34 -4.61 20.33 -2.86
C GLN A 34 -3.68 19.91 -1.71
N PHE A 35 -2.40 19.70 -2.01
CA PHE A 35 -1.38 19.20 -1.07
C PHE A 35 -0.14 20.12 -1.09
N PRO A 36 -0.24 21.35 -0.55
CA PRO A 36 0.80 22.37 -0.72
C PRO A 36 2.11 22.07 0.00
N ARG A 37 2.10 21.19 1.01
CA ARG A 37 3.29 20.78 1.78
C ARG A 37 3.97 19.53 1.21
N GLU A 38 3.37 18.91 0.19
CA GLU A 38 3.83 17.63 -0.35
C GLU A 38 4.67 17.82 -1.62
N PRO A 39 5.64 16.95 -1.88
CA PRO A 39 6.44 17.03 -3.09
C PRO A 39 5.57 16.77 -4.32
N VAL A 40 5.58 17.72 -5.26
CA VAL A 40 4.79 17.60 -6.49
C VAL A 40 5.27 16.41 -7.32
N PRO A 41 4.37 15.50 -7.75
CA PRO A 41 4.75 14.35 -8.56
C PRO A 41 5.29 14.75 -9.91
N SER A 42 6.28 13.98 -10.38
CA SER A 42 6.76 14.08 -11.74
C SER A 42 5.71 13.57 -12.73
N ARG A 43 5.82 13.99 -13.99
CA ARG A 43 4.97 13.48 -15.07
C ARG A 43 5.00 11.95 -15.17
N GLN A 44 6.20 11.38 -15.01
CA GLN A 44 6.43 9.94 -15.05
C GLN A 44 5.74 9.21 -13.89
N ALA A 45 5.74 9.79 -12.68
CA ALA A 45 5.05 9.21 -11.53
C ALA A 45 3.54 9.11 -11.76
N ILE A 46 2.94 10.15 -12.37
CA ILE A 46 1.51 10.13 -12.73
C ILE A 46 1.23 9.05 -13.77
N HIS A 47 2.01 9.00 -14.86
CA HIS A 47 1.82 7.97 -15.90
C HIS A 47 1.99 6.56 -15.33
N TYR A 48 2.96 6.37 -14.44
CA TYR A 48 3.13 5.09 -13.75
C TYR A 48 1.89 4.72 -12.92
N LEU A 49 1.31 5.66 -12.17
CA LEU A 49 0.10 5.38 -11.37
C LEU A 49 -1.09 5.00 -12.25
N VAL A 50 -1.29 5.73 -13.35
CA VAL A 50 -2.34 5.44 -14.33
C VAL A 50 -2.11 4.05 -14.93
N ASN A 51 -0.90 3.78 -15.42
CA ASN A 51 -0.56 2.49 -15.99
C ASN A 51 -0.70 1.34 -14.98
N LYS A 52 -0.27 1.55 -13.73
CA LYS A 52 -0.40 0.57 -12.65
C LYS A 52 -1.88 0.24 -12.40
N LEU A 53 -2.74 1.26 -12.33
CA LEU A 53 -4.18 1.04 -12.17
C LEU A 53 -4.78 0.30 -13.38
N THR A 54 -4.43 0.68 -14.60
CA THR A 54 -4.97 0.02 -15.81
C THR A 54 -4.49 -1.41 -15.95
N THR A 55 -3.25 -1.72 -15.57
CA THR A 55 -2.67 -3.07 -15.67
C THR A 55 -3.10 -3.99 -14.53
N THR A 56 -3.18 -3.48 -13.30
CA THR A 56 -3.36 -4.33 -12.10
C THR A 56 -4.65 -4.08 -11.34
N GLY A 57 -5.41 -3.03 -11.68
CA GLY A 57 -6.61 -2.63 -10.94
C GLY A 57 -6.33 -2.05 -9.55
N SER A 58 -5.06 -1.90 -9.15
CA SER A 58 -4.70 -1.50 -7.79
C SER A 58 -3.68 -0.37 -7.73
N LEU A 59 -3.95 0.61 -6.86
CA LEU A 59 -3.02 1.68 -6.51
C LEU A 59 -2.23 1.38 -5.23
N VAL A 60 -2.58 0.30 -4.54
CA VAL A 60 -1.89 -0.15 -3.33
C VAL A 60 -0.56 -0.80 -3.73
N ASP A 61 0.48 -0.61 -2.93
CA ASP A 61 1.73 -1.33 -3.16
C ASP A 61 1.57 -2.79 -2.78
N LYS A 62 2.17 -3.67 -3.58
CA LYS A 62 2.27 -5.08 -3.20
C LYS A 62 3.06 -5.13 -1.89
N LYS A 63 2.50 -5.81 -0.89
CA LYS A 63 3.29 -6.17 0.29
C LYS A 63 4.50 -6.99 -0.18
N PRO A 64 5.68 -6.81 0.44
CA PRO A 64 6.80 -7.69 0.15
C PRO A 64 6.34 -9.13 0.41
N ASP A 65 6.70 -10.02 -0.50
CA ASP A 65 6.40 -11.43 -0.32
C ASP A 65 7.16 -11.89 0.92
N ARG A 66 6.43 -12.31 1.95
CA ARG A 66 7.00 -12.85 3.17
C ARG A 66 6.73 -14.34 3.11
N GLU A 67 7.79 -15.14 3.20
CA GLU A 67 7.63 -16.57 3.43
C GLU A 67 6.74 -16.75 4.64
N ARG A 68 5.58 -17.36 4.42
CA ARG A 68 4.73 -17.78 5.53
C ARG A 68 5.50 -18.87 6.25
N THR A 69 5.90 -18.62 7.48
CA THR A 69 6.25 -19.70 8.40
C THR A 69 4.98 -20.53 8.54
N VAL A 70 4.96 -21.70 7.91
CA VAL A 70 3.79 -22.58 7.92
C VAL A 70 3.58 -23.01 9.36
N LEU A 71 2.40 -22.72 9.89
CA LEU A 71 1.92 -23.27 11.15
C LEU A 71 1.62 -24.75 10.86
N THR A 72 2.59 -25.62 11.08
CA THR A 72 2.41 -27.07 10.95
C THR A 72 1.56 -27.57 12.11
N GLU A 73 0.83 -28.68 11.92
CA GLU A 73 0.03 -29.31 12.99
C GLU A 73 0.90 -29.62 14.21
N GLU A 74 2.16 -30.04 14.00
CA GLU A 74 3.15 -30.25 15.06
C GLU A 74 3.44 -28.97 15.86
N LYS A 75 3.61 -27.82 15.19
CA LYS A 75 3.82 -26.52 15.87
C LYS A 75 2.59 -26.07 16.64
N LEU A 76 1.39 -26.43 16.17
CA LEU A 76 0.13 -26.17 16.86
C LEU A 76 0.00 -27.03 18.11
N ASP A 77 0.29 -28.32 18.03
CA ASP A 77 0.24 -29.23 19.16
C ASP A 77 1.30 -28.88 20.22
N GLU A 78 2.52 -28.51 19.81
CA GLU A 78 3.55 -27.97 20.72
C GLU A 78 3.03 -26.73 21.46
N THR A 79 2.43 -25.76 20.76
CA THR A 79 1.88 -24.57 21.42
C THR A 79 0.65 -24.88 22.28
N GLY A 80 -0.18 -25.84 21.88
CA GLY A 80 -1.36 -26.28 22.64
C GLY A 80 -0.95 -26.94 23.96
N THR A 81 0.03 -27.84 23.91
CA THR A 81 0.57 -28.51 25.09
C THR A 81 1.30 -27.55 26.03
N GLU A 82 2.05 -26.56 25.51
CA GLU A 82 2.62 -25.49 26.33
C GLU A 82 1.53 -24.62 27.00
N LEU A 83 0.46 -24.28 26.29
CA LEU A 83 -0.65 -23.49 26.84
C LEU A 83 -1.46 -24.24 27.90
N GLU A 84 -1.57 -25.56 27.78
CA GLU A 84 -2.22 -26.42 28.77
C GLU A 84 -1.37 -26.63 30.03
N THR A 85 -0.04 -26.65 29.89
CA THR A 85 0.90 -26.90 30.98
C THR A 85 1.28 -25.64 31.76
N LEU A 86 1.11 -24.45 31.18
CA LEU A 86 1.35 -23.18 31.87
C LEU A 86 0.07 -22.66 32.56
N PRO A 87 0.07 -22.42 33.89
CA PRO A 87 -1.05 -21.79 34.57
C PRO A 87 -1.08 -20.30 34.20
N ARG A 88 -1.77 -20.00 33.09
CA ARG A 88 -2.37 -18.71 32.70
C ARG A 88 -1.50 -17.47 32.95
N ILE A 89 -0.84 -16.97 31.91
CA ILE A 89 -0.80 -15.52 31.70
C ILE A 89 -1.96 -15.20 30.75
N PHE A 90 -3.15 -15.07 31.32
CA PHE A 90 -4.29 -14.44 30.65
C PHE A 90 -4.31 -12.98 31.14
N LEU A 91 -3.91 -12.07 30.23
CA LEU A 91 -4.34 -10.67 30.13
C LEU A 91 -4.32 -9.78 31.39
N LEU A 92 -3.35 -8.86 31.43
CA LEU A 92 -3.58 -7.45 31.80
C LEU A 92 -3.15 -6.57 30.62
#